data_AF-A0A848VND3-F1
#
_entry.id   AF-A0A848VND3-F1
#
_cell.length_a   1.000
_cell.length_b   1.000
_cell.length_c   1.000
_cell.angle_alpha   90.00
_cell.angle_beta   90.00
_cell.angle_gamma   90.00
#
_symmetry.space_group_name_H-M   'P 1'
#
loop_
_entity.id
_entity.type
_entity.pdbx_description
1 polymer ?
#
loop_
_entity_poly.entity_id
_entity_poly.type
_entity_poly.pdbx_seq_one_letter_code
_entity_poly.pdbx_strand_id
1 'polypeptide(L)'
;MATENPFLPFLNANGFVILDGGLGTSLEAEGVNLDDPLWSARVLLEDPAPLRRVHRGFLEAGADVIASCTYQATIPGLKKAGLGESDARRLLRDAATLAVEVRDAFVSDQAPRGPKPIVAASIGPYGAYLADGSEYSGQYGLSAASLREFHRDRWHLLADSGADILALETVPSMPETEALLNLLAESENAWACISFSCRDAHHLADGTPLEEPLSLIAGCARIAAVGANCFAPALGAGLASTFASLTDLPVMLYPNSGEAYDPGRKTWSGSESVPELARTAGSWQRLGAACLGGCCRTTYEDIRALRAVLENGGAR
;
A
#
# COMPACT_ATOMS: atom_id res chain seq x y z
N MET A 1 -17.67 -5.67 8.10
CA MET A 1 -16.56 -4.70 8.13
C MET A 1 -16.65 -3.87 9.40
N ALA A 2 -15.53 -3.36 9.91
CA ALA A 2 -15.46 -2.65 11.18
C ALA A 2 -16.27 -1.34 11.17
N THR A 3 -17.00 -1.04 12.25
CA THR A 3 -17.77 0.20 12.39
C THR A 3 -16.89 1.42 12.62
N GLU A 4 -15.72 1.21 13.22
CA GLU A 4 -14.70 2.22 13.56
C GLU A 4 -13.48 2.11 12.64
N ASN A 5 -12.64 3.14 12.64
CA ASN A 5 -11.41 3.17 11.84
C ASN A 5 -10.51 1.96 12.21
N PRO A 6 -10.16 1.08 11.24
CA PRO A 6 -9.42 -0.15 11.49
C PRO A 6 -8.06 0.03 12.17
N PHE A 7 -7.42 1.19 12.04
CA PHE A 7 -6.10 1.46 12.63
C PHE A 7 -6.14 1.88 14.10
N LEU A 8 -7.29 2.35 14.60
CA LEU A 8 -7.40 2.84 15.97
C LEU A 8 -7.04 1.82 17.05
N PRO A 9 -7.42 0.53 16.95
CA PRO A 9 -7.00 -0.48 17.94
C PRO A 9 -5.48 -0.58 18.10
N PHE A 10 -4.73 -0.44 17.00
CA PHE A 10 -3.27 -0.50 17.01
C PHE A 10 -2.67 0.81 17.53
N LEU A 11 -3.17 1.96 17.07
CA LEU A 11 -2.74 3.27 17.52
C LEU A 11 -2.97 3.46 19.02
N ASN A 12 -4.11 3.01 19.54
CA ASN A 12 -4.44 3.08 20.97
C ASN A 12 -3.58 2.13 21.82
N ALA A 13 -3.21 0.97 21.28
CA ALA A 13 -2.41 -0.02 22.00
C ALA A 13 -0.91 0.32 22.01
N ASN A 14 -0.39 0.78 20.87
CA ASN A 14 1.06 0.89 20.63
C ASN A 14 1.54 2.32 20.31
N GLY A 15 0.64 3.22 19.93
CA GLY A 15 0.98 4.55 19.41
C GLY A 15 1.46 4.55 17.95
N PHE A 16 1.44 3.41 17.27
CA PHE A 16 1.83 3.25 15.86
C PHE A 16 1.20 2.00 15.23
N VAL A 17 1.27 1.93 13.90
CA VAL A 17 0.91 0.76 13.07
C VAL A 17 2.09 0.42 12.18
N ILE A 18 2.48 -0.86 12.14
CA ILE A 18 3.49 -1.37 11.21
C ILE A 18 2.83 -1.91 9.94
N LEU A 19 3.17 -1.37 8.77
CA LEU A 19 2.78 -1.95 7.49
C LEU A 19 3.82 -3.00 7.06
N ASP A 20 3.50 -3.77 6.03
CA ASP A 20 4.43 -4.71 5.41
C ASP A 20 5.47 -3.98 4.54
N GLY A 21 6.19 -4.76 3.73
CA GLY A 21 7.30 -4.30 2.91
C GLY A 21 7.13 -4.63 1.43
N GLY A 22 8.25 -4.73 0.71
CA GLY A 22 8.30 -4.98 -0.72
C GLY A 22 7.81 -6.38 -1.08
N LEU A 23 6.53 -6.50 -1.44
CA LEU A 23 5.93 -7.78 -1.85
C LEU A 23 6.67 -8.41 -3.03
N GLY A 24 6.95 -7.63 -4.08
CA GLY A 24 7.69 -8.10 -5.26
C GLY A 24 9.08 -8.63 -4.89
N THR A 25 9.86 -7.85 -4.15
CA THR A 25 11.20 -8.26 -3.69
C THR A 25 11.16 -9.55 -2.88
N SER A 26 10.16 -9.70 -2.03
CA SER A 26 9.99 -10.89 -1.19
C SER A 26 9.57 -12.12 -2.02
N LEU A 27 8.78 -11.93 -3.08
CA LEU A 27 8.44 -12.99 -4.03
C LEU A 27 9.65 -13.43 -4.87
N GLU A 28 10.51 -12.51 -5.30
CA GLU A 28 11.77 -12.84 -5.98
C GLU A 28 12.68 -13.67 -5.08
N ALA A 29 12.79 -13.31 -3.79
CA ALA A 29 13.55 -14.09 -2.81
C ALA A 29 12.97 -15.50 -2.59
N GLU A 30 11.68 -15.70 -2.82
CA GLU A 30 11.00 -16.99 -2.83
C GLU A 30 11.11 -17.74 -4.18
N GLY A 31 11.87 -17.20 -5.13
CA GLY A 31 12.15 -17.82 -6.43
C GLY A 31 11.10 -17.55 -7.52
N VAL A 32 10.20 -16.59 -7.31
CA VAL A 32 9.21 -16.20 -8.32
C VAL A 32 9.87 -15.29 -9.36
N ASN A 33 9.64 -15.59 -10.64
CA ASN A 33 10.08 -14.73 -11.74
C ASN A 33 9.08 -13.58 -11.96
N LEU A 34 9.54 -12.34 -11.75
CA LEU A 34 8.72 -11.13 -11.93
C LEU A 34 8.89 -10.43 -13.29
N ASP A 35 9.75 -10.94 -14.17
CA ASP A 35 9.96 -10.39 -15.53
C ASP A 35 8.78 -10.67 -16.51
N ASP A 36 7.66 -11.17 -15.98
CA ASP A 36 6.43 -11.43 -16.71
C ASP A 36 5.38 -10.34 -16.41
N PRO A 37 4.77 -9.70 -17.43
CA PRO A 37 3.64 -8.78 -17.21
C PRO A 37 2.46 -9.38 -16.42
N LEU A 38 2.38 -10.72 -16.34
CA LEU A 38 1.42 -11.47 -15.54
C LEU A 38 1.97 -12.00 -14.22
N TRP A 39 3.15 -11.61 -13.74
CA TRP A 39 3.76 -12.26 -12.57
C TRP A 39 2.78 -12.36 -11.38
N SER A 40 2.02 -11.29 -11.09
CA SER A 40 1.04 -11.25 -10.00
C SER A 40 -0.13 -12.23 -10.23
N ALA A 41 -0.50 -12.43 -11.49
CA ALA A 41 -1.50 -13.40 -11.90
C ALA A 41 -0.97 -14.84 -11.90
N ARG A 42 0.24 -15.06 -12.40
CA ARG A 42 0.86 -16.39 -12.51
C ARG A 42 1.14 -16.98 -11.15
N VAL A 43 1.59 -16.17 -10.18
CA VAL A 43 1.73 -16.60 -8.79
C VAL A 43 0.41 -17.18 -8.26
N LEU A 44 -0.73 -16.60 -8.59
CA LEU A 44 -2.02 -17.11 -8.13
C LEU A 44 -2.54 -18.31 -8.94
N LEU A 45 -2.26 -18.36 -10.24
CA LEU A 45 -2.74 -19.41 -11.14
C LEU A 45 -1.92 -20.70 -11.07
N GLU A 46 -0.60 -20.59 -10.89
CA GLU A 46 0.32 -21.72 -10.98
C GLU A 46 0.60 -22.32 -9.60
N ASP A 47 1.15 -21.51 -8.68
CA ASP A 47 1.44 -21.93 -7.32
C ASP A 47 1.34 -20.74 -6.35
N PRO A 48 0.26 -20.64 -5.54
CA PRO A 48 0.10 -19.56 -4.57
C PRO A 48 0.96 -19.73 -3.30
N ALA A 49 1.69 -20.85 -3.15
CA ALA A 49 2.46 -21.13 -1.94
C ALA A 49 3.54 -20.08 -1.63
N PRO A 50 4.33 -19.56 -2.58
CA PRO A 50 5.24 -18.44 -2.34
C PRO A 50 4.53 -17.22 -1.76
N LEU A 51 3.39 -16.82 -2.33
CA LEU A 51 2.63 -15.67 -1.84
C LEU A 51 2.13 -15.87 -0.41
N ARG A 52 1.67 -17.08 -0.06
CA ARG A 52 1.27 -17.41 1.31
C ARG A 52 2.45 -17.29 2.29
N ARG A 53 3.63 -17.75 1.89
CA ARG A 53 4.86 -17.63 2.70
C ARG A 53 5.25 -16.16 2.87
N VAL A 54 5.14 -15.34 1.82
CA VAL A 54 5.45 -13.92 1.91
C VAL A 54 4.52 -13.18 2.88
N HIS A 55 3.21 -13.34 2.73
CA HIS A 55 2.26 -12.71 3.65
C HIS A 55 2.46 -13.17 5.10
N ARG A 56 2.68 -14.48 5.33
CA ARG A 56 2.98 -15.01 6.66
C ARG A 56 4.31 -14.47 7.20
N GLY A 57 5.33 -14.36 6.35
CA GLY A 57 6.65 -13.83 6.70
C GLY A 57 6.59 -12.39 7.19
N PHE A 58 5.78 -11.53 6.57
CA PHE A 58 5.56 -10.17 7.07
C PHE A 58 4.82 -10.12 8.41
N LEU A 59 3.80 -10.98 8.61
CA LEU A 59 3.14 -11.10 9.91
C LEU A 59 4.11 -11.57 11.01
N GLU A 60 4.95 -12.56 10.71
CA GLU A 60 6.01 -13.05 11.61
C GLU A 60 7.11 -12.02 11.84
N ALA A 61 7.35 -11.13 10.89
CA ALA A 61 8.25 -9.99 11.01
C ALA A 61 7.69 -8.86 11.90
N GLY A 62 6.39 -8.91 12.24
CA GLY A 62 5.73 -7.94 13.10
C GLY A 62 4.92 -6.87 12.37
N ALA A 63 4.53 -7.12 11.11
CA ALA A 63 3.57 -6.28 10.41
C ALA A 63 2.17 -6.39 11.05
N ASP A 64 1.57 -5.24 11.31
CA ASP A 64 0.19 -5.08 11.77
C ASP A 64 -0.79 -5.08 10.57
N VAL A 65 -0.30 -4.70 9.38
CA VAL A 65 -1.05 -4.66 8.11
C VAL A 65 -0.27 -5.42 7.04
N ILE A 66 -0.94 -6.29 6.29
CA ILE A 66 -0.42 -6.87 5.04
C ILE A 66 -1.27 -6.46 3.85
N ALA A 67 -0.63 -6.14 2.73
CA ALA A 67 -1.29 -5.78 1.48
C ALA A 67 -1.47 -6.99 0.57
N SER A 68 -2.62 -7.10 -0.10
CA SER A 68 -2.86 -8.14 -1.10
C SER A 68 -2.02 -7.93 -2.37
N CYS A 69 -1.77 -9.01 -3.11
CA CYS A 69 -1.05 -8.98 -4.39
C CYS A 69 -1.90 -8.43 -5.57
N THR A 70 -2.49 -7.24 -5.42
CA THR A 70 -3.48 -6.68 -6.36
C THR A 70 -3.16 -5.30 -6.92
N TYR A 71 -2.03 -4.69 -6.54
CA TYR A 71 -1.58 -3.37 -6.98
C TYR A 71 -1.74 -3.13 -8.50
N GLN A 72 -1.09 -3.98 -9.31
CA GLN A 72 -1.14 -3.94 -10.78
C GLN A 72 -2.27 -4.78 -11.40
N ALA A 73 -2.92 -5.64 -10.60
CA ALA A 73 -3.93 -6.55 -11.10
C ALA A 73 -5.19 -5.75 -11.50
N THR A 74 -5.48 -5.70 -12.79
CA THR A 74 -6.63 -5.01 -13.36
C THR A 74 -7.30 -5.91 -14.37
N ILE A 75 -8.63 -5.84 -14.49
CA ILE A 75 -9.36 -6.67 -15.47
C ILE A 75 -8.84 -6.42 -16.90
N PRO A 76 -8.63 -5.17 -17.37
CA PRO A 76 -8.03 -4.92 -18.68
C PRO A 76 -6.60 -5.48 -18.81
N GLY A 77 -5.75 -5.31 -17.79
CA GLY A 77 -4.37 -5.82 -17.81
C GLY A 77 -4.31 -7.34 -17.92
N LEU A 78 -5.11 -8.05 -17.12
CA LEU A 78 -5.21 -9.51 -17.13
C LEU A 78 -5.77 -10.02 -18.46
N LYS A 79 -6.79 -9.34 -19.02
CA LYS A 79 -7.34 -9.67 -20.35
C LYS A 79 -6.32 -9.46 -21.46
N LYS A 80 -5.57 -8.35 -21.44
CA LYS A 80 -4.50 -8.05 -22.42
C LYS A 80 -3.43 -9.14 -22.43
N ALA A 81 -3.22 -9.76 -21.29
CA ALA A 81 -2.25 -10.83 -21.15
C ALA A 81 -2.82 -12.25 -21.32
N GLY A 82 -4.10 -12.37 -21.73
CA GLY A 82 -4.66 -13.63 -22.24
C GLY A 82 -5.67 -14.31 -21.32
N LEU A 83 -5.99 -13.76 -20.15
CA LEU A 83 -7.05 -14.31 -19.30
C LEU A 83 -8.43 -13.96 -19.84
N GLY A 84 -9.37 -14.91 -19.72
CA GLY A 84 -10.79 -14.63 -19.88
C GLY A 84 -11.28 -13.67 -18.80
N GLU A 85 -12.36 -12.91 -19.07
CA GLU A 85 -12.87 -11.93 -18.11
C GLU A 85 -13.30 -12.57 -16.77
N SER A 86 -13.94 -13.74 -16.81
CA SER A 86 -14.34 -14.45 -15.60
C SER A 86 -13.12 -14.87 -14.77
N ASP A 87 -12.06 -15.35 -15.41
CA ASP A 87 -10.81 -15.74 -14.75
C ASP A 87 -10.07 -14.53 -14.17
N ALA A 88 -10.04 -13.42 -14.90
CA ALA A 88 -9.44 -12.16 -14.42
C ALA A 88 -10.15 -11.64 -13.15
N ARG A 89 -11.49 -11.63 -13.16
CA ARG A 89 -12.29 -11.22 -11.99
C ARG A 89 -12.10 -12.17 -10.81
N ARG A 90 -12.05 -13.48 -11.07
CA ARG A 90 -11.81 -14.50 -10.04
C ARG A 90 -10.44 -14.33 -9.40
N LEU A 91 -9.39 -14.24 -10.22
CA LEU A 91 -8.01 -14.07 -9.77
C LEU A 91 -7.84 -12.86 -8.86
N LEU A 92 -8.44 -11.72 -9.24
CA LEU A 92 -8.38 -10.50 -8.45
C LEU A 92 -8.99 -10.69 -7.05
N ARG A 93 -10.13 -11.39 -6.96
CA ARG A 93 -10.76 -11.73 -5.68
C ARG A 93 -9.89 -12.69 -4.88
N ASP A 94 -9.44 -13.76 -5.51
CA ASP A 94 -8.66 -14.83 -4.88
C ASP A 94 -7.34 -14.29 -4.31
N ALA A 95 -6.72 -13.30 -4.96
CA ALA A 95 -5.53 -12.61 -4.49
C ALA A 95 -5.73 -11.97 -3.11
N ALA A 96 -6.85 -11.27 -2.91
CA ALA A 96 -7.18 -10.61 -1.66
C ALA A 96 -7.69 -11.61 -0.61
N THR A 97 -8.52 -12.57 -1.01
CA THR A 97 -9.00 -13.65 -0.12
C THR A 97 -7.82 -14.49 0.41
N LEU A 98 -6.80 -14.76 -0.40
CA LEU A 98 -5.61 -15.48 0.05
C LEU A 98 -4.89 -14.77 1.21
N ALA A 99 -4.76 -13.44 1.15
CA ALA A 99 -4.16 -12.68 2.25
C ALA A 99 -5.01 -12.77 3.53
N VAL A 100 -6.34 -12.75 3.40
CA VAL A 100 -7.28 -12.97 4.52
C VAL A 100 -7.10 -14.35 5.15
N GLU A 101 -7.03 -15.40 4.33
CA GLU A 101 -6.80 -16.77 4.80
C GLU A 101 -5.46 -16.92 5.53
N VAL A 102 -4.40 -16.31 5.01
CA VAL A 102 -3.07 -16.34 5.65
C VAL A 102 -3.11 -15.63 7.00
N ARG A 103 -3.75 -14.46 7.08
CA ARG A 103 -3.94 -13.72 8.33
C ARG A 103 -4.75 -14.53 9.34
N ASP A 104 -5.86 -15.12 8.92
CA ASP A 104 -6.73 -15.89 9.82
C ASP A 104 -6.04 -17.17 10.34
N ALA A 105 -5.25 -17.84 9.48
CA ALA A 105 -4.41 -18.96 9.89
C ALA A 105 -3.33 -18.51 10.90
N PHE A 106 -2.62 -17.41 10.62
CA PHE A 106 -1.61 -16.87 11.53
C PHE A 106 -2.18 -16.53 12.92
N VAL A 107 -3.36 -15.90 12.96
CA VAL A 107 -4.05 -15.57 14.22
C VAL A 107 -4.50 -16.83 14.96
N SER A 108 -4.89 -17.88 14.25
CA SER A 108 -5.30 -19.16 14.86
C SER A 108 -4.12 -19.96 15.41
N ASP A 109 -2.94 -19.84 14.78
CA ASP A 109 -1.71 -20.54 15.17
C ASP A 109 -1.05 -19.94 16.43
N GLN A 110 -1.39 -18.70 16.81
CA GLN A 110 -0.73 -17.98 17.89
C GLN A 110 -1.72 -17.53 18.99
N ALA A 111 -1.23 -17.44 20.22
CA ALA A 111 -1.99 -16.76 21.27
C ALA A 111 -2.15 -15.26 20.92
N PRO A 112 -3.30 -14.62 21.21
CA PRO A 112 -3.50 -13.21 20.90
C PRO A 112 -2.41 -12.33 21.55
N ARG A 113 -1.65 -11.60 20.74
CA ARG A 113 -0.57 -10.67 21.18
C ARG A 113 -0.91 -9.19 20.98
N GLY A 114 -2.17 -8.88 20.67
CA GLY A 114 -2.61 -7.54 20.35
C GLY A 114 -3.87 -7.56 19.47
N PRO A 115 -4.19 -6.44 18.81
CA PRO A 115 -5.25 -6.39 17.83
C PRO A 115 -5.02 -7.37 16.67
N LYS A 116 -6.11 -7.82 16.03
CA LYS A 116 -6.06 -8.73 14.88
C LYS A 116 -5.37 -8.01 13.70
N PRO A 117 -4.28 -8.55 13.11
CA PRO A 117 -3.64 -7.97 11.94
C PRO A 117 -4.63 -7.71 10.81
N ILE A 118 -4.43 -6.62 10.07
CA ILE A 118 -5.30 -6.11 9.03
C ILE A 118 -4.84 -6.63 7.67
N VAL A 119 -5.81 -6.97 6.83
CA VAL A 119 -5.57 -7.18 5.40
C VAL A 119 -6.06 -5.98 4.61
N ALA A 120 -5.14 -5.34 3.90
CA ALA A 120 -5.42 -4.25 2.99
C ALA A 120 -5.51 -4.75 1.55
N ALA A 121 -6.66 -4.56 0.89
CA ALA A 121 -6.77 -4.85 -0.53
C ALA A 121 -6.12 -3.72 -1.34
N SER A 122 -4.95 -4.00 -1.92
CA SER A 122 -4.16 -3.03 -2.67
C SER A 122 -4.80 -2.65 -4.00
N ILE A 123 -4.87 -1.35 -4.27
CA ILE A 123 -5.35 -0.74 -5.51
C ILE A 123 -4.31 0.27 -5.97
N GLY A 124 -3.50 -0.11 -6.95
CA GLY A 124 -2.53 0.80 -7.59
C GLY A 124 -3.18 1.76 -8.59
N PRO A 125 -2.48 2.83 -9.00
CA PRO A 125 -3.01 3.84 -9.88
C PRO A 125 -3.11 3.34 -11.33
N TYR A 126 -3.78 4.11 -12.18
CA TYR A 126 -3.84 3.87 -13.62
C TYR A 126 -2.45 3.79 -14.26
N GLY A 127 -1.49 4.59 -13.78
CA GLY A 127 -0.10 4.55 -14.24
C GLY A 127 0.55 3.17 -14.08
N ALA A 128 0.24 2.44 -13.00
CA ALA A 128 0.75 1.09 -12.78
C ALA A 128 0.22 0.08 -13.81
N TYR A 129 -0.98 0.29 -14.34
CA TYR A 129 -1.53 -0.50 -15.45
C TYR A 129 -0.83 -0.20 -16.79
N LEU A 130 -0.44 1.06 -17.02
CA LEU A 130 0.32 1.44 -18.22
C LEU A 130 1.73 0.83 -18.23
N ALA A 131 2.30 0.60 -17.04
CA ALA A 131 3.63 0.02 -16.85
C ALA A 131 4.74 0.82 -17.57
N ASP A 132 4.61 2.14 -17.58
CA ASP A 132 5.53 3.10 -18.20
C ASP A 132 6.15 4.09 -17.19
N GLY A 133 5.87 3.92 -15.89
CA GLY A 133 6.35 4.80 -14.83
C GLY A 133 5.42 6.00 -14.55
N SER A 134 4.27 6.09 -15.21
CA SER A 134 3.30 7.18 -15.01
C SER A 134 2.70 7.23 -13.60
N GLU A 135 2.84 6.16 -12.80
CA GLU A 135 2.56 6.18 -11.36
C GLU A 135 3.48 7.12 -10.56
N TYR A 136 4.56 7.63 -11.17
CA TYR A 136 5.46 8.63 -10.58
C TYR A 136 5.43 9.99 -11.28
N SER A 137 4.53 10.17 -12.26
CA SER A 137 4.34 11.44 -12.98
C SER A 137 2.90 11.96 -12.92
N GLY A 138 1.90 11.07 -12.85
CA GLY A 138 0.49 11.41 -12.96
C GLY A 138 0.05 11.90 -14.34
N GLN A 139 0.92 11.84 -15.35
CA GLN A 139 0.70 12.43 -16.68
C GLN A 139 0.09 11.44 -17.70
N TYR A 140 -1.11 10.92 -17.42
CA TYR A 140 -1.82 10.01 -18.33
C TYR A 140 -3.06 10.62 -19.02
N GLY A 141 -3.38 11.89 -18.76
CA GLY A 141 -4.35 12.68 -19.55
C GLY A 141 -5.82 12.23 -19.47
N LEU A 142 -6.20 11.50 -18.42
CA LEU A 142 -7.57 11.04 -18.19
C LEU A 142 -8.31 11.94 -17.21
N SER A 143 -9.62 12.09 -17.41
CA SER A 143 -10.51 12.76 -16.46
C SER A 143 -10.81 11.87 -15.26
N ALA A 144 -11.24 12.47 -14.15
CA ALA A 144 -11.71 11.74 -12.96
C ALA A 144 -12.82 10.74 -13.31
N ALA A 145 -13.73 11.09 -14.24
CA ALA A 145 -14.80 10.18 -14.67
C ALA A 145 -14.27 8.92 -15.38
N SER A 146 -13.27 9.07 -16.28
CA SER A 146 -12.65 7.94 -16.97
C SER A 146 -11.85 7.05 -16.00
N LEU A 147 -11.13 7.66 -15.06
CA LEU A 147 -10.38 6.95 -14.02
C LEU A 147 -11.32 6.21 -13.08
N ARG A 148 -12.45 6.82 -12.74
CA ARG A 148 -13.49 6.18 -11.91
C ARG A 148 -14.02 4.93 -12.58
N GLU A 149 -14.32 4.99 -13.88
CA GLU A 149 -14.79 3.82 -14.62
C GLU A 149 -13.72 2.72 -14.72
N PHE A 150 -12.45 3.10 -14.90
CA PHE A 150 -11.34 2.15 -14.88
C PHE A 150 -11.24 1.39 -13.54
N HIS A 151 -11.38 2.09 -12.42
CA HIS A 151 -11.24 1.49 -11.09
C HIS A 151 -12.49 0.74 -10.62
N ARG A 152 -13.68 1.13 -11.09
CA ARG A 152 -14.99 0.67 -10.58
C ARG A 152 -15.10 -0.83 -10.38
N ASP A 153 -14.83 -1.62 -11.41
CA ASP A 153 -15.02 -3.07 -11.34
C ASP A 153 -14.07 -3.73 -10.34
N ARG A 154 -12.80 -3.32 -10.35
CA ARG A 154 -11.79 -3.81 -9.40
C ARG A 154 -12.12 -3.38 -7.98
N TRP A 155 -12.58 -2.14 -7.80
CA TRP A 155 -12.99 -1.61 -6.51
C TRP A 155 -14.03 -2.50 -5.85
N HIS A 156 -15.14 -2.80 -6.53
CA HIS A 156 -16.22 -3.61 -5.95
C HIS A 156 -15.76 -5.05 -5.67
N LEU A 157 -14.98 -5.65 -6.56
CA LEU A 157 -14.45 -7.00 -6.34
C LEU A 157 -13.56 -7.10 -5.10
N LEU A 158 -12.74 -6.07 -4.86
CA LEU A 158 -11.83 -6.02 -3.72
C LEU A 158 -12.54 -5.61 -2.42
N ALA A 159 -13.52 -4.71 -2.49
CA ALA A 159 -14.36 -4.36 -1.35
C ALA A 159 -15.14 -5.58 -0.81
N ASP A 160 -15.53 -6.51 -1.69
CA ASP A 160 -16.24 -7.75 -1.34
C ASP A 160 -15.30 -8.95 -1.07
N SER A 161 -13.98 -8.76 -1.08
CA SER A 161 -13.00 -9.85 -0.96
C SER A 161 -12.82 -10.39 0.47
N GLY A 162 -13.37 -9.70 1.46
CA GLY A 162 -13.16 -9.97 2.88
C GLY A 162 -11.96 -9.23 3.49
N ALA A 163 -11.22 -8.44 2.70
CA ALA A 163 -10.23 -7.52 3.23
C ALA A 163 -10.84 -6.51 4.20
N ASP A 164 -10.06 -6.06 5.19
CA ASP A 164 -10.54 -5.18 6.24
C ASP A 164 -10.56 -3.70 5.80
N ILE A 165 -9.72 -3.35 4.82
CA ILE A 165 -9.56 -1.99 4.27
C ILE A 165 -9.09 -2.04 2.81
N LEU A 166 -9.37 -1.02 2.01
CA LEU A 166 -8.77 -0.79 0.69
C LEU A 166 -7.53 0.10 0.81
N ALA A 167 -6.40 -0.31 0.25
CA ALA A 167 -5.19 0.51 0.16
C ALA A 167 -5.08 1.16 -1.22
N LEU A 168 -5.42 2.45 -1.28
CA LEU A 168 -5.31 3.29 -2.48
C LEU A 168 -3.89 3.84 -2.54
N GLU A 169 -2.98 3.11 -3.16
CA GLU A 169 -1.56 3.39 -3.00
C GLU A 169 -0.88 3.91 -4.26
N THR A 170 0.18 4.69 -4.07
CA THR A 170 0.96 5.34 -5.13
C THR A 170 0.12 6.26 -6.01
N VAL A 171 -0.93 6.90 -5.47
CA VAL A 171 -1.82 7.79 -6.25
C VAL A 171 -1.06 9.05 -6.66
N PRO A 172 -0.86 9.33 -7.97
CA PRO A 172 0.04 10.40 -8.39
C PRO A 172 -0.66 11.71 -8.75
N SER A 173 -1.99 11.73 -8.83
CA SER A 173 -2.73 12.84 -9.41
C SER A 173 -4.03 13.19 -8.71
N MET A 174 -4.44 14.44 -8.87
CA MET A 174 -5.70 14.94 -8.34
C MET A 174 -6.94 14.32 -9.00
N PRO A 175 -7.02 14.18 -10.34
CA PRO A 175 -8.18 13.54 -10.98
C PRO A 175 -8.39 12.08 -10.55
N GLU A 176 -7.31 11.35 -10.27
CA GLU A 176 -7.42 9.97 -9.75
C GLU A 176 -7.85 9.94 -8.28
N THR A 177 -7.36 10.90 -7.48
CA THR A 177 -7.84 11.09 -6.11
C THR A 177 -9.35 11.29 -6.08
N GLU A 178 -9.88 12.22 -6.89
CA GLU A 178 -11.32 12.46 -7.01
C GLU A 178 -12.08 11.20 -7.44
N ALA A 179 -11.55 10.46 -8.42
CA ALA A 179 -12.16 9.23 -8.92
C ALA A 179 -12.33 8.18 -7.81
N LEU A 180 -11.29 7.98 -7.00
CA LEU A 180 -11.27 6.97 -5.93
C LEU A 180 -12.14 7.40 -4.74
N LEU A 181 -12.13 8.68 -4.35
CA LEU A 181 -13.01 9.19 -3.29
C LEU A 181 -14.49 9.09 -3.67
N ASN A 182 -14.82 9.28 -4.95
CA ASN A 182 -16.18 9.06 -5.44
C ASN A 182 -16.61 7.59 -5.35
N LEU A 183 -15.72 6.63 -5.62
CA LEU A 183 -16.01 5.19 -5.42
C LEU A 183 -16.17 4.84 -3.94
N LEU A 184 -15.38 5.47 -3.06
CA LEU A 184 -15.51 5.30 -1.61
C LEU A 184 -16.85 5.83 -1.11
N ALA A 185 -17.30 7.00 -1.59
CA ALA A 185 -18.59 7.56 -1.22
C ALA A 185 -19.77 6.66 -1.62
N GLU A 186 -19.62 5.86 -2.68
CA GLU A 186 -20.60 4.86 -3.14
C GLU A 186 -20.55 3.55 -2.35
N SER A 187 -19.58 3.38 -1.44
CA SER A 187 -19.28 2.13 -0.73
C SER A 187 -19.50 2.27 0.77
N GLU A 188 -20.76 2.18 1.21
CA GLU A 188 -21.20 2.49 2.60
C GLU A 188 -20.39 1.79 3.71
N ASN A 189 -19.89 0.58 3.44
CA ASN A 189 -19.22 -0.26 4.42
C ASN A 189 -17.69 -0.36 4.24
N ALA A 190 -17.15 0.20 3.17
CA ALA A 190 -15.72 0.11 2.89
C ALA A 190 -14.94 1.16 3.68
N TRP A 191 -13.84 0.75 4.28
CA TRP A 191 -12.78 1.67 4.72
C TRP A 191 -11.70 1.74 3.64
N ALA A 192 -11.03 2.88 3.52
CA ALA A 192 -9.85 3.01 2.69
C ALA A 192 -8.74 3.78 3.42
N CYS A 193 -7.49 3.53 3.05
CA CYS A 193 -6.39 4.46 3.29
C CYS A 193 -5.85 4.91 1.92
N ILE A 194 -5.29 6.11 1.86
CA ILE A 194 -4.72 6.66 0.63
C ILE A 194 -3.28 7.09 0.84
N SER A 195 -2.39 6.61 -0.02
CA SER A 195 -1.01 7.06 -0.07
C SER A 195 -0.67 7.60 -1.46
N PHE A 196 0.06 8.69 -1.45
CA PHE A 196 0.38 9.45 -2.64
C PHE A 196 1.80 9.16 -3.13
N SER A 197 1.94 9.22 -4.45
CA SER A 197 3.22 9.42 -5.11
C SER A 197 3.50 10.92 -5.13
N CYS A 198 4.60 11.35 -4.50
CA CYS A 198 4.91 12.76 -4.29
C CYS A 198 6.18 13.15 -5.04
N ARG A 199 6.15 14.32 -5.70
CA ARG A 199 7.34 14.91 -6.34
C ARG A 199 8.32 15.44 -5.30
N ASP A 200 7.77 16.05 -4.25
CA ASP A 200 8.50 16.69 -3.15
C ASP A 200 7.61 16.66 -1.89
N ALA A 201 8.05 17.33 -0.81
CA ALA A 201 7.34 17.31 0.47
C ALA A 201 6.00 18.07 0.48
N HIS A 202 5.66 18.79 -0.60
CA HIS A 202 4.47 19.66 -0.67
C HIS A 202 3.56 19.37 -1.86
N HIS A 203 3.98 18.53 -2.82
CA HIS A 203 3.21 18.28 -4.03
C HIS A 203 3.10 16.78 -4.38
N LEU A 204 1.96 16.42 -4.96
CA LEU A 204 1.78 15.18 -5.71
C LEU A 204 2.75 15.12 -6.90
N ALA A 205 2.89 13.93 -7.49
CA ALA A 205 3.70 13.71 -8.68
C ALA A 205 3.26 14.56 -9.89
N ASP A 206 1.95 14.77 -10.07
CA ASP A 206 1.41 15.66 -11.11
C ASP A 206 1.67 17.16 -10.86
N GLY A 207 2.17 17.50 -9.68
CA GLY A 207 2.49 18.86 -9.25
C GLY A 207 1.39 19.57 -8.47
N THR A 208 0.25 18.93 -8.22
CA THR A 208 -0.83 19.43 -7.37
C THR A 208 -0.34 19.60 -5.92
N PRO A 209 -0.56 20.76 -5.26
CA PRO A 209 -0.26 20.95 -3.84
C PRO A 209 -1.03 19.96 -2.95
N LEU A 210 -0.37 19.41 -1.93
CA LEU A 210 -0.97 18.39 -1.04
C LEU A 210 -2.19 18.89 -0.27
N GLU A 211 -2.34 20.20 -0.09
CA GLU A 211 -3.49 20.84 0.51
C GLU A 211 -4.79 20.51 -0.23
N GLU A 212 -4.76 20.39 -1.56
CA GLU A 212 -5.94 20.14 -2.39
C GLU A 212 -6.56 18.76 -2.16
N PRO A 213 -5.84 17.63 -2.34
CA PRO A 213 -6.40 16.30 -2.08
C PRO A 213 -6.75 16.11 -0.61
N LEU A 214 -5.98 16.66 0.34
CA LEU A 214 -6.27 16.55 1.77
C LEU A 214 -7.53 17.32 2.17
N SER A 215 -7.81 18.46 1.53
CA SER A 215 -9.07 19.18 1.73
C SER A 215 -10.28 18.38 1.27
N LEU A 216 -10.19 17.62 0.18
CA LEU A 216 -11.25 16.69 -0.23
C LEU A 216 -11.41 15.54 0.76
N ILE A 217 -10.29 14.95 1.20
CA ILE A 217 -10.28 13.81 2.12
C ILE A 217 -10.87 14.18 3.49
N ALA A 218 -10.72 15.43 3.94
CA ALA A 218 -11.32 15.89 5.20
C ALA A 218 -12.86 15.72 5.23
N GLY A 219 -13.52 15.69 4.06
CA GLY A 219 -14.96 15.40 3.94
C GLY A 219 -15.32 13.91 3.93
N CYS A 220 -14.35 13.00 3.94
CA CYS A 220 -14.54 11.56 3.78
C CYS A 220 -14.36 10.79 5.10
N ALA A 221 -15.47 10.48 5.78
CA ALA A 221 -15.46 9.80 7.08
C ALA A 221 -14.85 8.37 7.08
N ARG A 222 -14.69 7.75 5.90
CA ARG A 222 -14.20 6.37 5.73
C ARG A 222 -12.75 6.27 5.26
N ILE A 223 -12.00 7.38 5.34
CA ILE A 223 -10.54 7.35 5.18
C ILE A 223 -9.91 7.11 6.55
N ALA A 224 -9.16 6.01 6.68
CA ALA A 224 -8.55 5.57 7.92
C ALA A 224 -7.19 6.22 8.20
N ALA A 225 -6.46 6.55 7.14
CA ALA A 225 -5.15 7.18 7.16
C ALA A 225 -4.82 7.78 5.79
N VAL A 226 -3.90 8.74 5.77
CA VAL A 226 -3.37 9.35 4.55
C VAL A 226 -1.85 9.42 4.60
N GLY A 227 -1.18 9.48 3.45
CA GLY A 227 0.23 9.85 3.44
C GLY A 227 0.90 9.56 2.11
N ALA A 228 2.10 9.00 2.14
CA ALA A 228 2.91 8.80 0.94
C ALA A 228 3.64 7.45 0.96
N ASN A 229 3.95 6.93 -0.22
CA ASN A 229 4.74 5.73 -0.37
C ASN A 229 5.63 5.74 -1.61
N CYS A 230 6.54 4.76 -1.67
CA CYS A 230 7.44 4.55 -2.80
C CYS A 230 8.28 5.80 -3.17
N PHE A 231 8.61 6.61 -2.16
CA PHE A 231 9.49 7.76 -2.24
C PHE A 231 10.90 7.45 -1.70
N ALA A 232 11.89 8.30 -1.99
CA ALA A 232 13.23 8.18 -1.43
C ALA A 232 13.23 8.58 0.07
N PRO A 233 13.79 7.79 1.00
CA PRO A 233 13.71 8.04 2.44
C PRO A 233 14.06 9.47 2.89
N ALA A 234 14.98 10.16 2.19
CA ALA A 234 15.34 11.55 2.45
C ALA A 234 14.14 12.53 2.43
N LEU A 235 13.07 12.23 1.67
CA LEU A 235 11.84 13.05 1.65
C LEU A 235 10.94 12.81 2.88
N GLY A 236 11.12 11.72 3.61
CA GLY A 236 10.17 11.25 4.63
C GLY A 236 9.95 12.25 5.77
N ALA A 237 10.98 12.99 6.19
CA ALA A 237 10.82 13.99 7.25
C ALA A 237 9.96 15.18 6.80
N GLY A 238 10.16 15.66 5.56
CA GLY A 238 9.35 16.71 4.98
C GLY A 238 7.90 16.26 4.81
N LEU A 239 7.69 15.07 4.23
CA LEU A 239 6.36 14.48 4.06
C LEU A 239 5.65 14.30 5.40
N ALA A 240 6.30 13.72 6.42
CA ALA A 240 5.73 13.56 7.75
C ALA A 240 5.19 14.89 8.31
N SER A 241 6.04 15.92 8.30
CA SER A 241 5.69 17.24 8.82
C SER A 241 4.57 17.90 8.02
N THR A 242 4.60 17.80 6.68
CA THR A 242 3.57 18.41 5.83
C THR A 242 2.22 17.73 6.06
N PHE A 243 2.13 16.40 5.95
CA PHE A 243 0.87 15.70 6.15
C PHE A 243 0.30 15.95 7.55
N ALA A 244 1.12 15.87 8.60
CA ALA A 244 0.70 16.12 9.97
C ALA A 244 0.21 17.56 10.22
N SER A 245 0.64 18.53 9.40
CA SER A 245 0.16 19.91 9.48
C SER A 245 -1.16 20.16 8.74
N LEU A 246 -1.55 19.26 7.84
CA LEU A 246 -2.69 19.43 6.94
C LEU A 246 -3.88 18.52 7.28
N THR A 247 -3.70 17.53 8.16
CA THR A 247 -4.78 16.61 8.55
C THR A 247 -4.62 16.10 9.98
N ASP A 248 -5.75 15.75 10.60
CA ASP A 248 -5.81 15.04 11.88
C ASP A 248 -5.85 13.50 11.70
N LEU A 249 -5.93 13.02 10.45
CA LEU A 249 -5.89 11.58 10.16
C LEU A 249 -4.49 11.00 10.46
N PRO A 250 -4.40 9.72 10.85
CA PRO A 250 -3.11 9.04 10.98
C PRO A 250 -2.27 9.18 9.70
N VAL A 251 -1.02 9.62 9.86
CA VAL A 251 -0.10 9.82 8.73
C VAL A 251 0.67 8.53 8.44
N MET A 252 0.63 8.10 7.18
CA MET A 252 1.20 6.85 6.69
C MET A 252 2.43 7.09 5.81
N LEU A 253 3.56 6.48 6.14
CA LEU A 253 4.80 6.60 5.35
C LEU A 253 5.49 5.26 5.17
N TYR A 254 5.70 4.87 3.91
CA TYR A 254 6.43 3.65 3.57
C TYR A 254 7.30 3.86 2.31
N PRO A 255 8.59 4.21 2.49
CA PRO A 255 9.50 4.59 1.41
C PRO A 255 10.03 3.36 0.65
N ASN A 256 10.74 3.60 -0.44
CA ASN A 256 11.67 2.61 -0.98
C ASN A 256 12.87 2.43 -0.04
N SER A 257 13.63 1.34 -0.19
CA SER A 257 14.84 1.03 0.62
C SER A 257 15.96 2.08 0.58
N GLY A 258 16.01 2.94 -0.44
CA GLY A 258 16.99 4.04 -0.56
C GLY A 258 17.56 4.24 -1.95
N GLU A 259 17.57 3.21 -2.79
CA GLU A 259 18.12 3.31 -4.14
C GLU A 259 17.10 3.80 -5.17
N ALA A 260 17.55 4.25 -6.34
CA ALA A 260 16.72 4.88 -7.36
C ALA A 260 16.21 3.87 -8.40
N TYR A 261 14.92 3.96 -8.76
CA TYR A 261 14.33 3.17 -9.84
C TYR A 261 14.47 3.88 -11.18
N ASP A 262 14.93 3.17 -12.20
CA ASP A 262 14.89 3.61 -13.59
C ASP A 262 13.70 2.92 -14.30
N PRO A 263 12.59 3.63 -14.58
CA PRO A 263 11.42 3.03 -15.23
C PRO A 263 11.69 2.64 -16.69
N GLY A 264 12.65 3.28 -17.37
CA GLY A 264 12.99 2.96 -18.76
C GLY A 264 13.79 1.66 -18.88
N ARG A 265 14.65 1.38 -17.90
CA ARG A 265 15.45 0.15 -17.84
C ARG A 265 14.82 -0.95 -17.00
N LYS A 266 13.81 -0.61 -16.18
CA LYS A 266 13.22 -1.48 -15.14
C LYS A 266 14.28 -2.02 -14.18
N THR A 267 15.28 -1.20 -13.88
CA THR A 267 16.40 -1.58 -13.02
C THR A 267 16.56 -0.59 -11.89
N TRP A 268 17.09 -1.11 -10.80
CA TRP A 268 17.43 -0.36 -9.61
C TRP A 268 18.92 0.00 -9.58
N SER A 269 19.26 1.16 -9.04
CA SER A 269 20.67 1.61 -8.90
C SER A 269 20.93 2.38 -7.61
N GLY A 270 22.09 2.15 -6.99
CA GLY A 270 22.55 2.73 -5.72
C GLY A 270 23.00 1.65 -4.73
N SER A 271 23.42 2.04 -3.52
CA SER A 271 23.89 1.08 -2.50
C SER A 271 22.80 0.67 -1.53
N GLU A 272 22.64 -0.64 -1.32
CA GLU A 272 21.96 -1.21 -0.15
C GLU A 272 22.64 -0.68 1.11
N SER A 273 21.96 0.19 1.85
CA SER A 273 22.37 0.51 3.21
C SER A 273 21.39 -0.17 4.15
N VAL A 274 21.89 -0.86 5.17
CA VAL A 274 21.18 -1.29 6.38
C VAL A 274 20.03 -0.32 6.70
N PRO A 275 18.83 -0.73 7.15
CA PRO A 275 17.57 -0.08 6.80
C PRO A 275 17.56 1.41 7.14
N GLU A 276 17.61 2.29 6.14
CA GLU A 276 17.38 3.72 6.33
C GLU A 276 16.02 3.93 7.02
N LEU A 277 15.03 3.10 6.69
CA LEU A 277 13.72 3.03 7.30
C LEU A 277 13.75 2.97 8.83
N ALA A 278 14.40 1.97 9.44
CA ALA A 278 14.41 1.83 10.89
C ALA A 278 15.16 2.99 11.58
N ARG A 279 16.20 3.54 10.95
CA ARG A 279 16.95 4.69 11.49
C ARG A 279 16.14 5.98 11.47
N THR A 280 15.33 6.20 10.44
CA THR A 280 14.55 7.44 10.27
C THR A 280 13.16 7.36 10.90
N ALA A 281 12.61 6.17 11.12
CA ALA A 281 11.25 5.94 11.63
C ALA A 281 10.93 6.74 12.91
N GLY A 282 11.80 6.70 13.92
CA GLY A 282 11.57 7.45 15.15
C GLY A 282 11.56 8.98 14.95
N SER A 283 12.27 9.48 13.93
CA SER A 283 12.21 10.89 13.53
C SER A 283 10.87 11.22 12.88
N TRP A 284 10.39 10.37 11.97
CA TRP A 284 9.10 10.57 11.31
C TRP A 284 7.94 10.49 12.29
N GLN A 285 8.01 9.58 13.28
CA GLN A 285 7.00 9.48 14.32
C GLN A 285 6.87 10.76 15.15
N ARG A 286 8.01 11.37 15.54
CA ARG A 286 8.00 12.67 16.24
C ARG A 286 7.47 13.82 15.38
N LEU A 287 7.50 13.66 14.05
CA LEU A 287 6.94 14.63 13.10
C LEU A 287 5.47 14.33 12.75
N GLY A 288 4.86 13.32 13.35
CA GLY A 288 3.43 13.00 13.21
C GLY A 288 3.11 11.73 12.42
N ALA A 289 4.10 11.02 11.88
CA ALA A 289 3.87 9.73 11.25
C ALA A 289 3.39 8.69 12.28
N ALA A 290 2.35 7.93 11.94
CA ALA A 290 1.74 6.96 12.85
C ALA A 290 1.66 5.57 12.23
N CYS A 291 1.60 5.46 10.91
CA CYS A 291 1.61 4.19 10.18
C CYS A 291 2.92 4.12 9.35
N LEU A 292 3.77 3.14 9.62
CA LEU A 292 5.12 3.06 9.07
C LEU A 292 5.38 1.66 8.48
N GLY A 293 5.99 1.60 7.30
CA GLY A 293 6.37 0.33 6.67
C GLY A 293 7.37 0.54 5.54
N GLY A 294 7.39 -0.38 4.58
CA GLY A 294 8.30 -0.32 3.43
C GLY A 294 7.59 -0.50 2.08
N CYS A 295 8.17 0.05 1.01
CA CYS A 295 7.76 -0.15 -0.38
C CYS A 295 8.82 -1.00 -1.09
N CYS A 296 9.24 -0.63 -2.31
CA CYS A 296 10.16 -1.44 -3.09
C CYS A 296 11.49 -1.75 -2.38
N ARG A 297 11.91 -3.03 -2.48
CA ARG A 297 13.13 -3.63 -1.91
C ARG A 297 13.29 -3.56 -0.40
N THR A 298 12.22 -3.27 0.31
CA THR A 298 12.17 -3.53 1.76
C THR A 298 11.80 -4.99 1.99
N THR A 299 12.34 -5.56 3.07
CA THR A 299 12.37 -6.99 3.38
C THR A 299 11.74 -7.26 4.75
N TYR A 300 11.66 -8.54 5.14
CA TYR A 300 11.23 -8.91 6.49
C TYR A 300 12.16 -8.33 7.56
N GLU A 301 13.46 -8.26 7.29
CA GLU A 301 14.47 -7.71 8.19
C GLU A 301 14.23 -6.21 8.45
N ASP A 302 13.84 -5.46 7.40
CA ASP A 302 13.47 -4.05 7.54
C ASP A 302 12.27 -3.89 8.47
N ILE A 303 11.23 -4.71 8.31
CA ILE A 303 10.01 -4.66 9.13
C ILE A 303 10.29 -5.07 10.59
N ARG A 304 11.09 -6.12 10.83
CA ARG A 304 11.52 -6.50 12.19
C ARG A 304 12.30 -5.38 12.86
N ALA A 305 13.24 -4.77 12.13
CA ALA A 305 14.04 -3.67 12.65
C ALA A 305 13.19 -2.43 12.94
N LEU A 306 12.23 -2.11 12.07
CA LEU A 306 11.27 -1.02 12.26
C LEU A 306 10.46 -1.21 13.54
N ARG A 307 9.81 -2.37 13.71
CA ARG A 307 9.04 -2.65 14.93
C ARG A 307 9.90 -2.55 16.19
N ALA A 308 11.09 -3.15 16.18
CA ALA A 308 12.00 -3.07 17.32
C ALA A 308 12.39 -1.63 17.69
N VAL A 309 12.60 -0.74 16.71
CA VAL A 309 12.91 0.67 16.98
C VAL A 309 11.71 1.41 17.56
N LEU A 310 10.50 1.22 17.01
CA LEU A 310 9.31 1.93 17.48
C LEU A 310 8.87 1.47 18.88
N GLU A 311 8.96 0.18 19.18
CA GLU A 311 8.69 -0.36 20.53
C GLU A 311 9.65 0.23 21.58
N ASN A 312 10.94 0.33 21.25
CA ASN A 312 11.95 0.91 22.14
C ASN A 312 11.85 2.44 22.25
N GLY A 313 11.34 3.10 21.21
CA GLY A 313 11.15 4.55 21.15
C GLY A 313 9.95 5.06 21.95
N GLY A 314 8.89 4.25 22.06
CA GLY A 314 7.68 4.57 22.85
C GLY A 314 7.82 4.38 24.37
N ALA A 315 8.93 3.80 24.83
CA ALA A 315 9.18 3.52 26.25
C ALA A 315 9.85 4.69 27.02
N ARG A 316 9.72 5.94 26.55
CA ARG A 316 10.31 7.14 27.20
C ARG A 316 9.29 8.19 27.57
#